data_AF-A0A5H2XQ51-F1
#
_entry.id   AF-A0A5H2XQ51-F1
#
_cell.length_a   1.000
_cell.length_b   1.000
_cell.length_c   1.000
_cell.angle_alpha   90.00
_cell.angle_beta   90.00
_cell.angle_gamma   90.00
#
_symmetry.space_group_name_H-M   'P 1'
#
loop_
_entity.id
_entity.type
_entity.pdbx_description
1 polymer ?
#
loop_
_entity_poly.entity_id
_entity_poly.type
_entity_poly.pdbx_seq_one_letter_code
_entity_poly.pdbx_strand_id
1 'polypeptide(L)'
;MACKAKLMIPEDEKYEGKPFALSHTRTAITTIKAKFNTQQLQRFEGSCFGHLLLIEDLKWNSQIVHGLLMRKADPKTVTQVNGIKFIVGNKLIQFTAQQFCLITGLRFGKLPFIPKATNENCSLKRKYFSSNKPATLSDLHTAFIECTDDEDALKLGMHVLIDMRYLKLAEDLEEFDKYPWGAVSYAMTNASLLRAVCAEYQRVKVPQKRKMPKQSGKRAQTRMRSGRPREYIIRGFGFALQIWAFEVFPALEALHFTVHEDNRHIPRILHWRSNTVARFREVMSQVDVQLLRPTDIEKQQPYWSWGDDDNEEEIVELFGDEAEEKTGTSSEEKDADVEETATLPSSSKAKGLLMTFAV
;
A
#
# COMPACT_ATOMS: atom_id res chain seq x y z
N MET A 1 -16.14 -16.97 -24.57
CA MET A 1 -16.77 -15.89 -23.77
C MET A 1 -15.72 -14.83 -23.48
N ALA A 2 -15.74 -13.70 -24.18
CA ALA A 2 -14.75 -12.63 -23.97
C ALA A 2 -15.10 -11.79 -22.74
N CYS A 3 -14.55 -12.14 -21.58
CA CYS A 3 -14.52 -11.23 -20.44
C CYS A 3 -13.41 -10.19 -20.69
N LYS A 4 -13.74 -9.10 -21.39
CA LYS A 4 -12.82 -7.95 -21.52
C LYS A 4 -12.73 -7.28 -20.14
N ALA A 5 -11.54 -7.27 -19.54
CA ALA A 5 -11.27 -6.55 -18.30
C ALA A 5 -11.74 -5.08 -18.43
N LYS A 6 -12.46 -4.57 -17.43
CA LYS A 6 -12.99 -3.19 -17.43
C LYS A 6 -12.37 -2.40 -16.30
N LEU A 7 -12.33 -1.08 -16.44
CA LEU A 7 -11.95 -0.19 -15.35
C LEU A 7 -13.01 -0.21 -14.26
N MET A 8 -12.56 -0.14 -13.01
CA MET A 8 -13.44 0.03 -11.85
C MET A 8 -14.20 1.37 -11.98
N ILE A 9 -13.51 2.45 -12.29
CA ILE A 9 -14.10 3.75 -12.60
C ILE A 9 -13.96 4.01 -14.10
N PRO A 10 -15.07 4.17 -14.86
CA PRO A 10 -15.05 4.52 -16.27
C PRO A 10 -14.28 5.81 -16.58
N GLU A 11 -13.74 5.94 -17.80
CA GLU A 11 -12.95 7.11 -18.23
C GLU A 11 -13.68 8.45 -18.05
N ASP A 12 -14.96 8.48 -18.38
CA ASP A 12 -15.84 9.65 -18.30
C ASP A 12 -16.25 10.02 -16.86
N GLU A 13 -16.03 9.11 -15.91
CA GLU A 13 -16.36 9.28 -14.48
C GLU A 13 -15.09 9.46 -13.62
N LYS A 14 -13.90 9.56 -14.24
CA LYS A 14 -12.65 9.84 -13.52
C LYS A 14 -12.69 11.22 -12.87
N TYR A 15 -12.05 11.32 -11.71
CA TYR A 15 -11.99 12.54 -10.91
C TYR A 15 -10.57 12.83 -10.45
N GLU A 16 -10.29 14.06 -10.02
CA GLU A 16 -9.01 14.40 -9.42
C GLU A 16 -8.95 13.98 -7.94
N GLY A 17 -7.84 13.38 -7.55
CA GLY A 17 -7.59 12.94 -6.19
C GLY A 17 -6.18 13.26 -5.72
N LYS A 18 -6.05 13.35 -4.39
CA LYS A 18 -4.81 13.64 -3.68
C LYS A 18 -4.67 12.65 -2.51
N PRO A 19 -4.17 11.43 -2.78
CA PRO A 19 -3.83 10.49 -1.72
C PRO A 19 -2.67 11.03 -0.89
N PHE A 20 -2.78 10.88 0.43
CA PHE A 20 -1.69 11.10 1.37
C PHE A 20 -1.16 9.74 1.82
N ALA A 21 0.16 9.52 1.72
CA ALA A 21 0.80 8.42 2.41
C ALA A 21 0.78 8.72 3.91
N LEU A 22 0.23 7.79 4.68
CA LEU A 22 0.29 7.89 6.14
C LEU A 22 1.67 7.50 6.67
N SER A 23 2.46 6.74 5.90
CA SER A 23 3.83 6.36 6.24
C SER A 23 4.67 7.57 6.69
N HIS A 24 5.19 7.48 7.91
CA HIS A 24 6.11 8.46 8.51
C HIS A 24 7.58 8.07 8.33
N THR A 25 7.91 7.19 7.37
CA THR A 25 9.26 6.61 7.21
C THR A 25 10.38 7.64 7.22
N ARG A 26 10.25 8.73 6.47
CA ARG A 26 11.27 9.79 6.45
C ARG A 26 11.49 10.38 7.85
N THR A 27 10.41 10.78 8.52
CA THR A 27 10.50 11.35 9.87
C THR A 27 11.06 10.34 10.86
N ALA A 28 10.60 9.09 10.83
CA ALA A 28 11.08 8.02 11.68
C ALA A 28 12.58 7.78 11.50
N ILE A 29 13.06 7.64 10.26
CA ILE A 29 14.48 7.48 9.94
C ILE A 29 15.30 8.66 10.43
N THR A 30 14.86 9.90 10.19
CA THR A 30 15.55 11.10 10.67
C THR A 30 15.66 11.11 12.19
N THR A 31 14.57 10.78 12.89
CA THR A 31 14.57 10.72 14.35
C THR A 31 15.49 9.62 14.88
N ILE A 32 15.49 8.43 14.26
CA ILE A 32 16.38 7.32 14.61
C ILE A 32 17.84 7.73 14.45
N LYS A 33 18.22 8.27 13.27
CA LYS A 33 19.58 8.74 12.98
C LYS A 33 20.05 9.83 13.95
N ALA A 34 19.14 10.70 14.40
CA ALA A 34 19.46 11.77 15.33
C ALA A 34 19.58 11.30 16.80
N LYS A 35 18.80 10.28 17.20
CA LYS A 35 18.74 9.82 18.60
C LYS A 35 19.74 8.73 18.93
N PHE A 36 20.02 7.83 18.00
CA PHE A 36 20.92 6.70 18.25
C PHE A 36 22.37 7.13 18.37
N ASN A 37 23.07 6.53 19.32
CA ASN A 37 24.53 6.57 19.38
C ASN A 37 25.13 5.64 18.31
N THR A 38 26.45 5.70 18.12
CA THR A 38 27.15 4.91 17.09
C THR A 38 26.89 3.40 17.20
N GLN A 39 26.86 2.85 18.41
CA GLN A 39 26.65 1.41 18.63
C GLN A 39 25.20 1.00 18.34
N GLN A 40 24.23 1.81 18.76
CA GLN A 40 22.81 1.59 18.47
C GLN A 40 22.53 1.67 16.97
N LEU A 41 23.15 2.63 16.28
CA LEU A 41 23.01 2.78 14.84
C LEU A 41 23.57 1.55 14.10
N GLN A 42 24.76 1.09 14.47
CA GLN A 42 25.35 -0.14 13.90
C GLN A 42 24.46 -1.37 14.12
N ARG A 43 23.88 -1.52 15.31
CA ARG A 43 22.94 -2.62 15.60
C ARG A 43 21.66 -2.51 14.78
N PHE A 44 21.15 -1.31 14.60
CA PHE A 44 19.96 -1.08 13.79
C PHE A 44 20.23 -1.29 12.30
N GLU A 45 21.40 -0.90 11.79
CA GLU A 45 21.86 -1.18 10.43
C GLU A 45 21.93 -2.70 10.14
N GLY A 46 22.26 -3.50 11.15
CA GLY A 46 22.23 -4.97 11.06
C GLY A 46 20.85 -5.62 11.19
N SER A 47 19.80 -4.84 11.47
CA SER A 47 18.44 -5.35 11.70
C SER A 47 17.63 -5.52 10.40
N CYS A 48 16.42 -6.09 10.50
CA CYS A 48 15.50 -6.23 9.37
C CYS A 48 15.03 -4.90 8.75
N PHE A 49 15.29 -3.77 9.40
CA PHE A 49 14.96 -2.42 8.93
C PHE A 49 16.19 -1.57 8.60
N GLY A 50 17.40 -2.12 8.71
CA GLY A 50 18.64 -1.37 8.54
C GLY A 50 18.74 -0.67 7.19
N HIS A 51 18.33 -1.35 6.12
CA HIS A 51 18.33 -0.79 4.77
C HIS A 51 17.43 0.44 4.61
N LEU A 52 16.40 0.60 5.45
CA LEU A 52 15.54 1.79 5.42
C LEU A 52 16.33 3.07 5.76
N LEU A 53 17.42 2.97 6.53
CA LEU A 53 18.30 4.11 6.80
C LEU A 53 18.96 4.65 5.53
N LEU A 54 19.07 3.84 4.48
CA LEU A 54 19.70 4.20 3.21
C LEU A 54 18.72 4.87 2.22
N ILE A 55 17.44 5.02 2.60
CA ILE A 55 16.47 5.72 1.77
C ILE A 55 16.81 7.21 1.77
N GLU A 56 17.13 7.73 0.60
CA GLU A 56 17.42 9.14 0.37
C GLU A 56 16.44 9.71 -0.66
N ASP A 57 16.17 11.02 -0.57
CA ASP A 57 15.41 11.82 -1.54
C ASP A 57 14.22 11.16 -2.24
N LEU A 58 13.41 10.40 -1.49
CA LEU A 58 12.17 9.79 -1.99
C LEU A 58 10.95 10.62 -1.57
N LYS A 59 10.44 11.46 -2.48
CA LYS A 59 9.25 12.29 -2.25
C LYS A 59 7.98 11.56 -2.62
N TRP A 60 6.96 11.68 -1.78
CA TRP A 60 5.62 11.17 -2.07
C TRP A 60 5.00 11.88 -3.28
N ASN A 61 4.61 11.10 -4.29
CA ASN A 61 3.97 11.54 -5.51
C ASN A 61 2.51 11.05 -5.54
N SER A 62 1.62 11.90 -5.04
CA SER A 62 0.19 11.61 -4.98
C SER A 62 -0.45 11.42 -6.35
N GLN A 63 0.09 12.03 -7.41
CA GLN A 63 -0.48 11.97 -8.75
C GLN A 63 -0.26 10.59 -9.39
N ILE A 64 0.92 9.99 -9.22
CA ILE A 64 1.20 8.63 -9.72
C ILE A 64 0.28 7.63 -9.04
N VAL A 65 0.20 7.68 -7.72
CA VAL A 65 -0.62 6.74 -6.93
C VAL A 65 -2.11 6.90 -7.22
N HIS A 66 -2.60 8.14 -7.28
CA HIS A 66 -3.99 8.38 -7.66
C HIS A 66 -4.28 7.95 -9.09
N GLY A 67 -3.37 8.26 -10.00
CA GLY A 67 -3.45 7.88 -11.39
C GLY A 67 -3.58 6.37 -11.58
N LEU A 68 -2.72 5.59 -10.94
CA LEU A 68 -2.82 4.13 -10.90
C LEU A 68 -4.16 3.66 -10.33
N LEU A 69 -4.64 4.26 -9.23
CA LEU A 69 -5.94 3.90 -8.66
C LEU A 69 -7.12 4.18 -9.61
N MET A 70 -7.02 5.19 -10.50
CA MET A 70 -7.99 5.42 -11.59
C MET A 70 -7.85 4.41 -12.74
N ARG A 71 -6.82 3.58 -12.75
CA ARG A 71 -6.60 2.47 -13.69
C ARG A 71 -6.94 1.10 -13.11
N LYS A 72 -7.37 1.04 -11.85
CA LYS A 72 -7.73 -0.22 -11.18
C LYS A 72 -8.81 -0.96 -11.96
N ALA A 73 -8.62 -2.24 -12.18
CA ALA A 73 -9.59 -3.10 -12.85
C ALA A 73 -10.82 -3.35 -11.97
N ASP A 74 -11.97 -3.51 -12.60
CA ASP A 74 -13.23 -3.83 -11.93
C ASP A 74 -13.16 -5.26 -11.38
N PRO A 75 -13.34 -5.47 -10.06
CA PRO A 75 -13.30 -6.80 -9.45
C PRO A 75 -14.36 -7.76 -10.00
N LYS A 76 -15.40 -7.26 -10.68
CA LYS A 76 -16.38 -8.11 -11.37
C LYS A 76 -15.89 -8.66 -12.71
N THR A 77 -14.79 -8.15 -13.25
CA THR A 77 -14.28 -8.50 -14.58
C THR A 77 -12.93 -9.21 -14.57
N VAL A 78 -12.18 -9.11 -13.47
CA VAL A 78 -10.90 -9.78 -13.30
C VAL A 78 -10.79 -10.41 -11.92
N THR A 79 -10.14 -11.56 -11.83
CA THR A 79 -9.82 -12.19 -10.55
C THR A 79 -8.95 -11.24 -9.72
N GLN A 80 -9.29 -11.08 -8.44
CA GLN A 80 -8.47 -10.33 -7.48
C GLN A 80 -7.53 -11.24 -6.68
N VAL A 81 -7.32 -12.46 -7.20
CA VAL A 81 -6.34 -13.40 -6.65
C VAL A 81 -4.95 -12.83 -6.92
N ASN A 82 -4.05 -12.94 -5.95
CA ASN A 82 -2.64 -12.60 -6.03
C ASN A 82 -2.23 -11.12 -6.21
N GLY A 83 -3.15 -10.15 -6.15
CA GLY A 83 -2.75 -8.73 -6.15
C GLY A 83 -3.82 -7.78 -6.62
N ILE A 84 -3.45 -6.50 -6.75
CA ILE A 84 -4.32 -5.47 -7.32
C ILE A 84 -4.01 -5.35 -8.80
N LYS A 85 -5.03 -5.52 -9.64
CA LYS A 85 -4.90 -5.44 -11.10
C LYS A 85 -5.23 -4.04 -11.62
N PHE A 86 -4.45 -3.58 -12.59
CA PHE A 86 -4.58 -2.28 -13.26
C PHE A 86 -4.60 -2.48 -14.77
N ILE A 87 -5.36 -1.64 -15.48
CA ILE A 87 -5.42 -1.64 -16.94
C ILE A 87 -4.63 -0.43 -17.43
N VAL A 88 -3.48 -0.60 -18.06
CA VAL A 88 -2.65 0.51 -18.57
C VAL A 88 -2.30 0.23 -20.02
N GLY A 89 -2.61 1.16 -20.94
CA GLY A 89 -2.27 0.99 -22.36
C GLY A 89 -2.73 -0.34 -22.96
N ASN A 90 -3.98 -0.76 -22.68
CA ASN A 90 -4.56 -2.05 -23.06
C ASN A 90 -3.88 -3.31 -22.51
N LYS A 91 -2.94 -3.16 -21.57
CA LYS A 91 -2.31 -4.25 -20.82
C LYS A 91 -2.93 -4.37 -19.44
N LEU A 92 -3.17 -5.60 -19.00
CA LEU A 92 -3.51 -5.90 -17.61
C LEU A 92 -2.22 -6.18 -16.85
N ILE A 93 -1.93 -5.34 -15.86
CA ILE A 93 -0.75 -5.43 -14.98
C ILE A 93 -1.20 -5.62 -13.55
N GLN A 94 -0.32 -6.13 -12.70
CA GLN A 94 -0.66 -6.43 -11.31
C GLN A 94 0.42 -5.96 -10.34
N PHE A 95 -0.01 -5.50 -9.18
CA PHE A 95 0.83 -5.24 -8.01
C PHE A 95 0.62 -6.35 -6.99
N THR A 96 1.63 -7.19 -6.78
CA THR A 96 1.55 -8.42 -5.98
C THR A 96 2.29 -8.31 -4.64
N ALA A 97 2.10 -9.32 -3.77
CA ALA A 97 2.88 -9.47 -2.55
C ALA A 97 4.38 -9.69 -2.83
N GLN A 98 4.71 -10.45 -3.90
CA GLN A 98 6.08 -10.69 -4.33
C GLN A 98 6.76 -9.40 -4.79
N GLN A 99 6.08 -8.60 -5.59
CA GLN A 99 6.60 -7.29 -6.02
C GLN A 99 6.76 -6.32 -4.86
N PHE A 100 5.81 -6.31 -3.91
CA PHE A 100 5.98 -5.56 -2.66
C PHE A 100 7.22 -6.02 -1.89
N CYS A 101 7.47 -7.32 -1.80
CA CYS A 101 8.65 -7.91 -1.17
C CYS A 101 9.95 -7.42 -1.84
N LEU A 102 10.05 -7.51 -3.17
CA LEU A 102 11.23 -7.08 -3.93
C LEU A 102 11.51 -5.59 -3.75
N ILE A 103 10.47 -4.78 -3.77
CA ILE A 103 10.60 -3.33 -3.64
C ILE A 103 11.06 -2.96 -2.25
N THR A 104 10.42 -3.51 -1.22
CA THR A 104 10.64 -3.05 0.16
C THR A 104 11.77 -3.77 0.87
N GLY A 105 12.17 -4.95 0.39
CA GLY A 105 13.07 -5.88 1.07
C GLY A 105 12.57 -6.35 2.43
N LEU A 106 11.27 -6.24 2.68
CA LEU A 106 10.67 -6.70 3.93
C LEU A 106 10.26 -8.16 3.81
N ARG A 107 10.65 -8.97 4.80
CA ARG A 107 10.41 -10.42 4.82
C ARG A 107 8.92 -10.77 4.78
N PHE A 108 8.56 -11.74 3.94
CA PHE A 108 7.24 -12.36 3.93
C PHE A 108 7.24 -13.71 4.65
N GLY A 109 6.05 -14.16 5.03
CA GLY A 109 5.86 -15.44 5.70
C GLY A 109 4.50 -15.54 6.39
N LYS A 110 4.23 -16.71 6.97
CA LYS A 110 3.04 -16.93 7.80
C LYS A 110 3.15 -16.07 9.06
N LEU A 111 2.13 -15.24 9.33
CA LEU A 111 2.10 -14.38 10.51
C LEU A 111 1.98 -15.21 11.80
N PRO A 112 3.02 -15.27 12.64
CA PRO A 112 2.93 -15.88 13.97
C PRO A 112 2.01 -15.05 14.88
N PHE A 113 1.35 -15.72 15.83
CA PHE A 113 0.55 -15.05 16.85
C PHE A 113 1.45 -14.27 17.80
N ILE A 114 1.16 -12.99 18.01
CA ILE A 114 1.85 -12.16 18.99
C ILE A 114 0.90 -11.91 20.17
N PRO A 115 1.29 -12.28 21.41
CA PRO A 115 0.55 -11.92 22.60
C PRO A 115 0.44 -10.39 22.76
N LYS A 116 -0.73 -9.91 23.16
CA LYS A 116 -0.91 -8.49 23.48
C LYS A 116 0.00 -8.09 24.65
N ALA A 117 0.74 -7.00 24.50
CA ALA A 117 1.58 -6.46 25.56
C ALA A 117 0.72 -5.97 26.76
N THR A 118 1.06 -6.41 27.96
CA THR A 118 0.52 -5.99 29.27
C THR A 118 1.67 -5.55 30.18
N ASN A 119 1.35 -4.85 31.28
CA ASN A 119 2.39 -4.44 32.25
C ASN A 119 3.03 -5.65 32.96
N GLU A 120 2.32 -6.79 32.98
CA GLU A 120 2.79 -8.05 33.56
C GLU A 120 3.74 -8.79 32.61
N ASN A 121 3.45 -8.79 31.30
CA ASN A 121 4.18 -9.60 30.33
C ASN A 121 5.20 -8.83 29.48
N CYS A 122 5.26 -7.49 29.56
CA CYS A 122 6.14 -6.66 28.71
C CYS A 122 6.81 -5.55 29.53
N SER A 123 8.13 -5.60 29.63
CA SER A 123 8.99 -4.66 30.36
C SER A 123 8.91 -3.23 29.81
N LEU A 124 9.03 -3.06 28.48
CA LEU A 124 8.90 -1.75 27.83
C LEU A 124 7.54 -1.12 28.14
N LYS A 125 6.47 -1.91 28.08
CA LYS A 125 5.14 -1.42 28.43
C LYS A 125 5.07 -0.99 29.88
N ARG A 126 5.54 -1.83 30.80
CA ARG A 126 5.54 -1.52 32.24
C ARG A 126 6.35 -0.27 32.57
N LYS A 127 7.48 -0.04 31.88
CA LYS A 127 8.41 1.06 32.17
C LYS A 127 7.98 2.39 31.54
N TYR A 128 7.52 2.38 30.28
CA TYR A 128 7.26 3.61 29.51
C TYR A 128 5.78 3.88 29.25
N PHE A 129 4.92 2.87 29.37
CA PHE A 129 3.50 2.95 28.99
C PHE A 129 2.59 2.34 30.07
N SER A 130 2.91 2.57 31.34
CA SER A 130 2.28 1.90 32.50
C SER A 130 0.79 2.24 32.65
N SER A 131 0.32 3.30 31.99
CA SER A 131 -1.08 3.70 31.99
C SER A 131 -1.98 2.59 31.43
N ASN A 132 -3.18 2.44 32.02
CA ASN A 132 -4.21 1.55 31.47
C ASN A 132 -4.82 2.08 30.16
N LYS A 133 -4.50 3.32 29.77
CA LYS A 133 -4.91 3.88 28.48
C LYS A 133 -4.04 3.30 27.35
N PRO A 134 -4.60 3.07 26.14
CA PRO A 134 -3.79 2.71 24.98
C PRO A 134 -2.74 3.80 24.71
N ALA A 135 -1.47 3.42 24.67
CA ALA A 135 -0.38 4.32 24.27
C ALA A 135 -0.60 4.78 22.83
N THR A 136 -0.33 6.05 22.57
CA THR A 136 -0.42 6.66 21.24
C THR A 136 0.96 6.67 20.55
N LEU A 137 0.98 6.98 19.24
CA LEU A 137 2.25 7.20 18.52
C LEU A 137 3.05 8.36 19.14
N SER A 138 2.35 9.38 19.65
CA SER A 138 3.01 10.50 20.35
C SER A 138 3.67 10.04 21.63
N ASP A 139 3.01 9.18 22.42
CA ASP A 139 3.59 8.63 23.64
C ASP A 139 4.84 7.80 23.32
N LEU A 140 4.81 7.00 22.25
CA LEU A 140 5.96 6.24 21.79
C LEU A 140 7.12 7.16 21.39
N HIS A 141 6.85 8.20 20.60
CA HIS A 141 7.86 9.15 20.19
C HIS A 141 8.49 9.85 21.41
N THR A 142 7.67 10.32 22.35
CA THR A 142 8.18 10.92 23.60
C THR A 142 9.04 9.94 24.39
N ALA A 143 8.56 8.71 24.60
CA ALA A 143 9.32 7.68 25.30
C ALA A 143 10.66 7.39 24.61
N PHE A 144 10.70 7.35 23.27
CA PHE A 144 11.93 7.14 22.52
C PHE A 144 12.94 8.27 22.69
N ILE A 145 12.48 9.53 22.59
CA ILE A 145 13.35 10.71 22.73
C ILE A 145 13.89 10.86 24.15
N GLU A 146 13.06 10.60 25.16
CA GLU A 146 13.43 10.75 26.57
C GLU A 146 14.18 9.53 27.13
N CYS A 147 14.22 8.41 26.41
CA CYS A 147 14.90 7.20 26.87
C CYS A 147 16.41 7.39 27.00
N THR A 148 16.93 7.09 28.18
CA THR A 148 18.37 7.12 28.52
C THR A 148 19.00 5.74 28.61
N ASP A 149 18.21 4.67 28.65
CA ASP A 149 18.69 3.29 28.66
C ASP A 149 19.00 2.85 27.23
N ASP A 150 20.21 2.35 26.99
CA ASP A 150 20.69 2.08 25.63
C ASP A 150 19.95 0.92 24.93
N GLU A 151 19.58 -0.13 25.68
CA GLU A 151 18.84 -1.28 25.12
C GLU A 151 17.38 -0.92 24.86
N ASP A 152 16.74 -0.23 25.81
CA ASP A 152 15.35 0.19 25.65
C ASP A 152 15.22 1.24 24.56
N ALA A 153 16.18 2.16 24.42
CA ALA A 153 16.20 3.13 23.32
C ALA A 153 16.26 2.43 21.97
N LEU A 154 17.11 1.40 21.80
CA LEU A 154 17.17 0.62 20.57
C LEU A 154 15.80 -0.02 20.25
N LYS A 155 15.20 -0.71 21.22
CA LYS A 155 13.89 -1.36 21.06
C LYS A 155 12.77 -0.36 20.73
N LEU A 156 12.71 0.76 21.45
CA LEU A 156 11.75 1.84 21.18
C LEU A 156 11.96 2.44 19.79
N GLY A 157 13.21 2.60 19.35
CA GLY A 157 13.56 3.07 18.01
C GLY A 157 13.07 2.15 16.91
N MET A 158 13.16 0.82 17.09
CA MET A 158 12.54 -0.14 16.17
C MET A 158 11.02 0.04 16.10
N HIS A 159 10.39 0.33 17.24
CA HIS A 159 8.94 0.57 17.31
C HIS A 159 8.50 1.88 16.68
N VAL A 160 9.37 2.87 16.47
CA VAL A 160 9.01 4.08 15.72
C VAL A 160 8.60 3.75 14.27
N LEU A 161 9.06 2.60 13.74
CA LEU A 161 8.70 2.15 12.40
C LEU A 161 7.43 1.32 12.32
N ILE A 162 6.94 0.78 13.45
CA ILE A 162 5.87 -0.22 13.48
C ILE A 162 4.81 0.13 14.54
N ASP A 163 3.68 -0.57 14.50
CA ASP A 163 2.58 -0.31 15.42
C ASP A 163 2.84 -0.85 16.85
N MET A 164 2.38 -0.11 17.86
CA MET A 164 2.48 -0.46 19.28
C MET A 164 1.86 -1.83 19.63
N ARG A 165 0.99 -2.38 18.80
CA ARG A 165 0.45 -3.75 18.96
C ARG A 165 1.56 -4.81 18.96
N TYR A 166 2.70 -4.51 18.34
CA TYR A 166 3.86 -5.41 18.26
C TYR A 166 4.89 -5.14 19.36
N LEU A 167 4.56 -4.34 20.40
CA LEU A 167 5.48 -3.98 21.47
C LEU A 167 6.13 -5.18 22.18
N LYS A 168 5.38 -6.27 22.34
CA LYS A 168 5.90 -7.48 22.99
C LYS A 168 7.07 -8.11 22.21
N LEU A 169 7.04 -8.01 20.89
CA LEU A 169 8.06 -8.60 20.02
C LEU A 169 9.42 -7.89 20.14
N ALA A 170 9.47 -6.62 20.57
CA ALA A 170 10.73 -5.91 20.82
C ALA A 170 11.56 -6.50 21.97
N GLU A 171 10.96 -7.34 22.83
CA GLU A 171 11.72 -7.95 23.92
C GLU A 171 12.71 -9.01 23.44
N ASP A 172 12.46 -9.58 22.26
CA ASP A 172 13.33 -10.52 21.57
C ASP A 172 13.65 -9.98 20.17
N LEU A 173 14.81 -9.35 20.04
CA LEU A 173 15.23 -8.74 18.77
C LEU A 173 15.51 -9.79 17.68
N GLU A 174 15.86 -11.02 18.04
CA GLU A 174 16.09 -12.09 17.07
C GLU A 174 14.76 -12.58 16.48
N GLU A 175 13.74 -12.75 17.32
CA GLU A 175 12.37 -13.04 16.87
C GLU A 175 11.81 -11.86 16.05
N PHE A 176 12.08 -10.63 16.49
CA PHE A 176 11.70 -9.41 15.79
C PHE A 176 12.23 -9.33 14.37
N ASP A 177 13.53 -9.58 14.19
CA ASP A 177 14.19 -9.49 12.87
C ASP A 177 13.72 -10.59 11.90
N LYS A 178 13.29 -11.74 12.43
CA LYS A 178 12.74 -12.85 11.64
C LYS A 178 11.24 -12.71 11.37
N TYR A 179 10.57 -11.75 12.01
CA TYR A 179 9.13 -11.58 11.87
C TYR A 179 8.77 -11.15 10.44
N PRO A 180 7.67 -11.66 9.84
CA PRO A 180 7.28 -11.36 8.47
C PRO A 180 6.67 -9.95 8.31
N TRP A 181 7.47 -8.90 8.53
CA TRP A 181 7.05 -7.50 8.45
C TRP A 181 6.48 -7.11 7.08
N GLY A 182 6.99 -7.70 6.01
CA GLY A 182 6.48 -7.49 4.65
C GLY A 182 5.03 -7.95 4.51
N ALA A 183 4.68 -9.09 5.12
CA ALA A 183 3.29 -9.57 5.11
C ALA A 183 2.35 -8.66 5.91
N VAL A 184 2.80 -8.15 7.06
CA VAL A 184 2.03 -7.18 7.87
C VAL A 184 1.77 -5.89 7.09
N SER A 185 2.83 -5.32 6.52
CA SER A 185 2.74 -4.08 5.79
C SER A 185 1.92 -4.20 4.51
N TYR A 186 2.15 -5.26 3.74
CA TYR A 186 1.40 -5.51 2.52
C TYR A 186 -0.08 -5.71 2.80
N ALA A 187 -0.45 -6.47 3.84
CA ALA A 187 -1.85 -6.63 4.20
C ALA A 187 -2.54 -5.28 4.48
N MET A 188 -1.87 -4.37 5.20
CA MET A 188 -2.39 -3.03 5.46
C MET A 188 -2.46 -2.17 4.19
N THR A 189 -1.39 -2.18 3.39
CA THR A 189 -1.27 -1.42 2.14
C THR A 189 -2.32 -1.87 1.14
N ASN A 190 -2.40 -3.18 0.88
CA ASN A 190 -3.36 -3.80 -0.02
C ASN A 190 -4.81 -3.50 0.42
N ALA A 191 -5.14 -3.68 1.70
CA ALA A 191 -6.48 -3.34 2.20
C ALA A 191 -6.82 -1.84 2.02
N SER A 192 -5.84 -0.97 2.20
CA SER A 192 -6.03 0.48 2.00
C SER A 192 -6.24 0.84 0.53
N LEU A 193 -5.46 0.25 -0.38
CA LEU A 193 -5.58 0.45 -1.83
C LEU A 193 -6.85 -0.17 -2.40
N LEU A 194 -7.27 -1.33 -1.87
CA LEU A 194 -8.52 -1.97 -2.27
C LEU A 194 -9.73 -1.13 -1.87
N ARG A 195 -9.71 -0.53 -0.67
CA ARG A 195 -10.76 0.38 -0.18
C ARG A 195 -10.70 1.76 -0.81
N ALA A 196 -9.52 2.19 -1.27
CA ALA A 196 -9.41 3.41 -2.04
C ALA A 196 -10.36 3.34 -3.22
N VAL A 197 -11.01 4.45 -3.53
CA VAL A 197 -11.96 4.61 -4.64
C VAL A 197 -13.27 3.78 -4.55
N CYS A 198 -13.41 2.83 -3.61
CA CYS A 198 -14.63 2.02 -3.45
C CYS A 198 -15.91 2.84 -3.23
N ALA A 199 -15.83 3.90 -2.41
CA ALA A 199 -16.98 4.77 -2.18
C ALA A 199 -17.43 5.46 -3.48
N GLU A 200 -16.52 5.72 -4.41
CA GLU A 200 -16.87 6.29 -5.72
C GLU A 200 -17.37 5.22 -6.69
N TYR A 201 -16.75 4.05 -6.69
CA TYR A 201 -17.26 2.90 -7.45
C TYR A 201 -18.73 2.61 -7.11
N GLN A 202 -19.09 2.62 -5.82
CA GLN A 202 -20.47 2.46 -5.38
C GLN A 202 -21.38 3.60 -5.87
N ARG A 203 -20.89 4.84 -5.97
CA ARG A 203 -21.68 5.96 -6.50
C ARG A 203 -21.92 5.84 -8.01
N VAL A 204 -20.94 5.37 -8.76
CA VAL A 204 -21.03 5.21 -10.22
C VAL A 204 -21.92 4.01 -10.58
N LYS A 205 -21.82 2.90 -9.85
CA LYS A 205 -22.52 1.64 -10.19
C LYS A 205 -23.91 1.48 -9.57
N VAL A 206 -24.19 2.11 -8.43
CA VAL A 206 -25.50 1.97 -7.77
C VAL A 206 -26.44 3.06 -8.31
N PRO A 207 -27.57 2.71 -8.96
CA PRO A 207 -28.60 3.68 -9.28
C PRO A 207 -29.05 4.34 -7.98
N GLN A 208 -28.81 5.64 -7.83
CA GLN A 208 -29.35 6.34 -6.67
C GLN A 208 -30.87 6.23 -6.72
N LYS A 209 -31.48 5.48 -5.79
CA LYS A 209 -32.94 5.48 -5.61
C LYS A 209 -33.36 6.95 -5.54
N ARG A 210 -34.14 7.41 -6.53
CA ARG A 210 -34.73 8.74 -6.56
C ARG A 210 -35.45 8.95 -5.23
N LYS A 211 -34.85 9.71 -4.30
CA LYS A 211 -35.59 10.21 -3.15
C LYS A 211 -36.72 11.06 -3.70
N MET A 212 -37.96 10.73 -3.33
CA MET A 212 -39.17 11.48 -3.66
C MET A 212 -38.93 13.00 -3.56
N PRO A 213 -39.46 13.82 -4.47
CA PRO A 213 -39.23 15.25 -4.43
C PRO A 213 -39.95 15.83 -3.21
N LYS A 214 -39.19 16.16 -2.15
CA LYS A 214 -39.66 17.14 -1.19
C LYS A 214 -39.64 18.48 -1.91
N GLN A 215 -40.83 19.06 -2.10
CA GLN A 215 -41.02 20.44 -2.54
C GLN A 215 -40.34 21.39 -1.55
N SER A 216 -39.08 21.71 -1.80
CA SER A 216 -38.48 22.97 -1.43
C SER A 216 -37.29 23.21 -2.35
N GLY A 217 -37.27 24.36 -3.00
CA GLY A 217 -36.31 24.71 -4.03
C GLY A 217 -34.88 24.64 -3.53
N LYS A 218 -34.16 23.61 -3.98
CA LYS A 218 -32.74 23.61 -4.34
C LYS A 218 -32.47 22.23 -4.93
N ARG A 219 -32.42 22.14 -6.26
CA ARG A 219 -31.78 21.01 -6.94
C ARG A 219 -30.41 20.85 -6.29
N ALA A 220 -30.21 19.81 -5.49
CA ALA A 220 -28.89 19.41 -5.02
C ALA A 220 -28.15 18.80 -6.22
N GLN A 221 -27.81 19.67 -7.17
CA GLN A 221 -26.83 19.43 -8.19
C GLN A 221 -25.47 19.51 -7.48
N THR A 222 -25.16 18.51 -6.65
CA THR A 222 -23.81 18.35 -6.12
C THR A 222 -22.95 17.62 -7.15
N ARG A 223 -22.96 18.11 -8.40
CA ARG A 223 -21.76 18.04 -9.23
C ARG A 223 -20.74 18.81 -8.40
N MET A 224 -19.70 18.15 -7.88
CA MET A 224 -18.75 18.80 -6.97
C MET A 224 -18.30 20.12 -7.59
N ARG A 225 -18.78 21.21 -6.99
CA ARG A 225 -18.55 22.59 -7.43
C ARG A 225 -17.29 23.17 -6.78
N SER A 226 -16.33 22.32 -6.46
CA SER A 226 -14.99 22.75 -6.13
C SER A 226 -14.06 21.96 -7.03
N GLY A 227 -13.31 22.62 -7.89
CA GLY A 227 -12.14 22.03 -8.56
C GLY A 227 -11.02 21.70 -7.56
N ARG A 228 -11.39 21.14 -6.40
CA ARG A 228 -10.48 20.70 -5.35
C ARG A 228 -10.37 19.18 -5.46
N PRO A 229 -9.16 18.64 -5.56
CA PRO A 229 -8.93 17.21 -5.59
C PRO A 229 -9.51 16.51 -4.36
N ARG A 230 -9.99 15.28 -4.53
CA ARG A 230 -10.48 14.45 -3.43
C ARG A 230 -9.33 13.92 -2.58
N GLU A 231 -9.35 14.29 -1.32
CA GLU A 231 -8.34 13.89 -0.35
C GLU A 231 -8.70 12.56 0.32
N TYR A 232 -7.74 11.64 0.40
CA TYR A 232 -7.89 10.37 1.09
C TYR A 232 -6.53 9.82 1.54
N ILE A 233 -6.54 8.87 2.46
CA ILE A 233 -5.34 8.35 3.11
C ILE A 233 -5.03 6.94 2.59
N ILE A 234 -3.76 6.70 2.26
CA ILE A 234 -3.20 5.38 2.03
C ILE A 234 -2.45 4.94 3.29
N ARG A 235 -2.94 3.89 3.94
CA ARG A 235 -2.31 3.24 5.11
C ARG A 235 -1.29 2.19 4.65
N GLY A 236 -0.43 1.79 5.58
CA GLY A 236 0.72 0.93 5.28
C GLY A 236 1.80 1.70 4.51
N PHE A 237 2.64 0.98 3.79
CA PHE A 237 3.75 1.55 3.06
C PHE A 237 3.42 1.84 1.59
N GLY A 238 2.63 2.90 1.39
CA GLY A 238 2.20 3.35 0.07
C GLY A 238 3.35 3.68 -0.90
N PHE A 239 4.54 3.99 -0.39
CA PHE A 239 5.75 4.18 -1.22
C PHE A 239 6.07 2.94 -2.07
N ALA A 240 5.73 1.73 -1.60
CA ALA A 240 5.93 0.52 -2.38
C ALA A 240 5.17 0.56 -3.72
N LEU A 241 3.92 1.05 -3.75
CA LEU A 241 3.15 1.18 -4.99
C LEU A 241 3.74 2.28 -5.90
N GLN A 242 4.26 3.35 -5.31
CA GLN A 242 4.90 4.41 -6.08
C GLN A 242 6.18 3.91 -6.76
N ILE A 243 7.02 3.19 -6.03
CA ILE A 243 8.27 2.64 -6.56
C ILE A 243 7.97 1.52 -7.55
N TRP A 244 6.95 0.71 -7.29
CA TRP A 244 6.45 -0.23 -8.29
C TRP A 244 6.10 0.47 -9.61
N ALA A 245 5.48 1.66 -9.56
CA ALA A 245 5.22 2.43 -10.77
C ALA A 245 6.53 2.86 -11.45
N PHE A 246 7.55 3.27 -10.69
CA PHE A 246 8.87 3.63 -11.24
C PHE A 246 9.51 2.45 -11.96
N GLU A 247 9.44 1.27 -11.34
CA GLU A 247 9.91 0.00 -11.90
C GLU A 247 9.09 -0.48 -13.10
N VAL A 248 7.81 -0.11 -13.24
CA VAL A 248 6.94 -0.66 -14.31
C VAL A 248 6.82 0.28 -15.50
N PHE A 249 7.03 1.59 -15.31
CA PHE A 249 6.89 2.60 -16.37
C PHE A 249 8.24 3.29 -16.65
N PRO A 250 9.05 2.80 -17.61
CA PRO A 250 10.32 3.43 -17.99
C PRO A 250 10.20 4.91 -18.36
N ALA A 251 9.03 5.32 -18.84
CA ALA A 251 8.70 6.71 -19.15
C ALA A 251 8.90 7.67 -17.96
N LEU A 252 8.74 7.21 -16.71
CA LEU A 252 8.94 8.05 -15.52
C LEU A 252 10.39 8.52 -15.38
N GLU A 253 11.34 7.62 -15.66
CA GLU A 253 12.76 7.96 -15.68
C GLU A 253 13.12 8.76 -16.93
N ALA A 254 12.65 8.33 -18.12
CA ALA A 254 12.94 9.03 -19.38
C ALA A 254 12.46 10.49 -19.39
N LEU A 255 11.36 10.79 -18.67
CA LEU A 255 10.82 12.14 -18.50
C LEU A 255 11.44 12.89 -17.29
N HIS A 256 12.48 12.33 -16.67
CA HIS A 256 13.23 12.91 -15.55
C HIS A 256 12.35 13.19 -14.31
N PHE A 257 11.28 12.41 -14.12
CA PHE A 257 10.47 12.49 -12.90
C PHE A 257 11.05 11.70 -11.74
N THR A 258 11.93 10.77 -12.05
CA THR A 258 12.66 9.94 -11.10
C THR A 258 14.10 9.79 -11.58
N VAL A 259 15.01 9.57 -10.64
CA VAL A 259 16.38 9.16 -10.93
C VAL A 259 16.50 7.72 -10.50
N HIS A 260 16.85 6.84 -11.45
CA HIS A 260 17.34 5.51 -11.14
C HIS A 260 18.85 5.64 -10.88
N GLU A 261 19.26 5.41 -9.65
CA GLU A 261 20.67 5.26 -9.35
C GLU A 261 21.08 3.84 -9.71
N ASP A 262 22.13 3.71 -10.53
CA ASP A 262 22.77 2.44 -10.89
C ASP A 262 23.59 1.94 -9.69
N ASN A 263 22.92 1.85 -8.54
CA ASN A 263 23.47 1.50 -7.26
C ASN A 263 23.06 0.06 -6.99
N ARG A 264 24.05 -0.83 -6.80
CA ARG A 264 23.87 -2.27 -6.52
C ARG A 264 23.21 -2.56 -5.15
N HIS A 265 22.51 -1.59 -4.58
CA HIS A 265 21.93 -1.68 -3.25
C HIS A 265 20.55 -2.33 -3.32
N ILE A 266 20.51 -3.57 -2.83
CA ILE A 266 19.27 -4.29 -2.60
C ILE A 266 18.72 -3.88 -1.24
N PRO A 267 17.40 -3.63 -1.07
CA PRO A 267 16.29 -3.83 -2.03
C PRO A 267 15.97 -2.63 -2.93
N ARG A 268 15.08 -2.83 -3.94
CA ARG A 268 14.84 -1.86 -5.03
C ARG A 268 14.37 -0.47 -4.59
N ILE A 269 13.79 -0.32 -3.40
CA ILE A 269 13.49 1.01 -2.84
C ILE A 269 14.71 1.93 -2.77
N LEU A 270 15.92 1.37 -2.73
CA LEU A 270 17.17 2.11 -2.69
C LEU A 270 17.63 2.61 -4.06
N HIS A 271 17.08 2.08 -5.16
CA HIS A 271 17.47 2.47 -6.53
C HIS A 271 16.85 3.81 -6.97
N TRP A 272 15.80 4.29 -6.28
CA TRP A 272 15.01 5.40 -6.78
C TRP A 272 15.14 6.66 -5.94
N ARG A 273 15.25 7.80 -6.61
CA ARG A 273 15.09 9.15 -6.04
C ARG A 273 13.97 9.89 -6.77
N SER A 274 13.24 10.73 -6.05
CA SER A 274 12.21 11.59 -6.63
C SER A 274 12.18 12.95 -5.92
N ASN A 275 12.59 14.00 -6.63
CA ASN A 275 12.52 15.39 -6.16
C ASN A 275 11.41 16.20 -6.86
N THR A 276 11.04 15.80 -8.07
CA THR A 276 9.96 16.39 -8.87
C THR A 276 8.64 15.63 -8.70
N VAL A 277 7.54 16.28 -9.05
CA VAL A 277 6.20 15.66 -9.02
C VAL A 277 5.78 15.39 -10.44
N ALA A 278 5.80 14.12 -10.84
CA ALA A 278 5.25 13.66 -12.11
C ALA A 278 3.74 13.90 -12.20
N ARG A 279 3.26 14.17 -13.42
CA ARG A 279 1.83 14.12 -13.73
C ARG A 279 1.53 12.81 -14.41
N PHE A 280 0.74 11.97 -13.76
CA PHE A 280 0.43 10.63 -14.27
C PHE A 280 -0.18 10.63 -15.68
N ARG A 281 -0.90 11.68 -16.08
CA ARG A 281 -1.44 11.81 -17.44
C ARG A 281 -0.35 11.79 -18.52
N GLU A 282 0.81 12.40 -18.25
CA GLU A 282 1.95 12.49 -19.18
C GLU A 282 2.65 11.13 -19.31
N VAL A 283 2.60 10.32 -18.25
CA VAL A 283 3.14 8.96 -18.22
C VAL A 283 2.24 8.00 -19.00
N MET A 284 0.92 8.14 -18.85
CA MET A 284 -0.07 7.26 -19.50
C MET A 284 -0.14 7.36 -21.02
N SER A 285 0.38 8.43 -21.63
CA SER A 285 0.52 8.49 -23.09
C SER A 285 1.65 7.60 -23.61
N GLN A 286 2.56 7.17 -22.74
CA GLN A 286 3.60 6.20 -23.07
C GLN A 286 3.12 4.81 -22.61
N VAL A 287 2.93 3.91 -23.58
CA VAL A 287 2.29 2.59 -23.39
C VAL A 287 3.32 1.49 -23.04
N ASP A 288 4.59 1.86 -22.91
CA ASP A 288 5.61 0.89 -22.56
C ASP A 288 5.54 0.55 -21.08
N VAL A 289 5.48 -0.75 -20.81
CA VAL A 289 5.26 -1.34 -19.49
C VAL A 289 6.19 -2.52 -19.41
N GLN A 290 7.04 -2.53 -18.39
CA GLN A 290 7.94 -3.65 -18.11
C GLN A 290 7.42 -4.51 -16.97
N LEU A 291 7.62 -5.83 -17.09
CA LEU A 291 7.28 -6.78 -16.04
C LEU A 291 8.39 -6.79 -14.99
N LEU A 292 8.01 -6.54 -13.73
CA LEU A 292 8.92 -6.55 -12.60
C LEU A 292 9.23 -7.99 -12.19
N ARG A 293 10.39 -8.52 -12.57
CA ARG A 293 10.84 -9.88 -12.20
C ARG A 293 12.02 -9.86 -11.21
N PRO A 294 12.07 -10.79 -10.23
CA PRO A 294 13.22 -10.93 -9.34
C PRO A 294 14.47 -11.40 -10.09
N THR A 295 15.62 -10.84 -9.73
CA THR A 295 16.94 -11.34 -10.15
C THR A 295 17.39 -12.51 -9.27
N ASP A 296 18.35 -13.32 -9.74
CA ASP A 296 18.92 -14.43 -8.94
C ASP A 296 19.52 -13.95 -7.61
N ILE A 297 20.10 -12.74 -7.61
CA ILE A 297 20.67 -12.14 -6.39
C ILE A 297 19.55 -11.76 -5.41
N GLU A 298 18.42 -11.23 -5.89
CA GLU A 298 17.26 -10.91 -5.06
C GLU A 298 16.57 -12.16 -4.50
N LYS A 299 16.51 -13.26 -5.28
CA LYS A 299 15.97 -14.54 -4.82
C LYS A 299 16.77 -15.15 -3.65
N GLN A 300 18.07 -14.83 -3.56
CA GLN A 300 18.95 -15.28 -2.48
C GLN A 300 18.85 -14.41 -1.20
N GLN A 301 18.09 -13.32 -1.23
CA GLN A 301 18.04 -12.40 -0.09
C GLN A 301 17.22 -12.96 1.07
N PRO A 302 17.57 -12.62 2.33
CA PRO A 302 16.86 -13.11 3.52
C PRO A 302 15.36 -12.78 3.56
N TYR A 303 14.93 -11.73 2.87
CA TYR A 303 13.53 -11.33 2.80
C TYR A 303 12.70 -12.17 1.81
N TRP A 304 13.35 -12.87 0.86
CA TRP A 304 12.69 -13.67 -0.17
C TRP A 304 12.39 -15.09 0.33
N SER A 305 11.12 -15.37 0.60
CA SER A 305 10.67 -16.67 1.15
C SER A 305 9.87 -17.52 0.16
N TRP A 306 9.80 -17.12 -1.12
CA TRP A 306 8.93 -17.75 -2.13
C TRP A 306 9.62 -18.87 -2.93
N GLY A 307 10.91 -19.10 -2.72
CA GLY A 307 11.69 -20.06 -3.49
C GLY A 307 11.81 -19.66 -4.97
N ASP A 308 11.88 -20.65 -5.86
CA ASP A 308 11.89 -20.48 -7.32
C ASP A 308 10.48 -20.42 -7.92
N ASP A 309 9.44 -20.29 -7.08
CA ASP A 309 8.05 -20.27 -7.55
C ASP A 309 7.73 -18.93 -8.23
N ASP A 310 8.02 -18.87 -9.52
CA ASP A 310 7.78 -17.73 -10.43
C ASP A 310 6.29 -17.64 -10.84
N ASN A 311 5.36 -17.92 -9.92
CA ASN A 311 3.91 -17.86 -10.13
C ASN A 311 3.38 -16.41 -10.30
N GLU A 312 4.05 -15.58 -11.12
CA GLU A 312 3.56 -14.28 -11.56
C GLU A 312 2.82 -14.44 -12.89
N GLU A 313 1.51 -14.17 -12.88
CA GLU A 313 0.72 -14.04 -14.11
C GLU A 313 1.39 -13.01 -15.07
N GLU A 314 1.64 -13.41 -16.31
CA GLU A 314 2.23 -12.55 -17.34
C GLU A 314 1.32 -11.35 -17.66
N ILE A 315 1.91 -10.29 -18.24
CA ILE A 315 1.14 -9.15 -18.73
C ILE A 315 0.17 -9.64 -19.80
N VAL A 316 -1.13 -9.51 -19.55
CA VAL A 316 -2.18 -9.94 -20.50
C VAL A 316 -2.53 -8.77 -21.41
N GLU A 317 -2.34 -8.94 -22.72
CA GLU A 317 -2.85 -8.02 -23.73
C GLU A 317 -4.36 -8.23 -23.93
N LEU A 318 -5.14 -7.15 -23.92
CA LEU A 318 -6.61 -7.21 -23.93
C LEU A 318 -7.22 -7.22 -25.34
N PHE A 319 -6.46 -7.52 -26.40
CA PHE A 319 -6.99 -7.56 -27.76
C PHE A 319 -8.09 -8.63 -27.89
N GLY A 320 -9.15 -8.30 -28.63
CA GLY A 320 -10.19 -9.26 -29.00
C GLY A 320 -10.32 -9.24 -30.51
N ASP A 321 -10.17 -10.40 -31.13
CA ASP A 321 -10.41 -10.60 -32.56
C ASP A 321 -11.83 -10.12 -32.90
N GLU A 322 -11.92 -9.05 -33.69
CA GLU A 322 -13.13 -8.76 -34.44
C GLU A 322 -13.11 -9.61 -35.70
N ALA A 323 -13.65 -10.82 -35.60
CA ALA A 323 -14.13 -11.56 -36.75
C ALA A 323 -15.61 -11.86 -36.53
N GLU A 324 -16.42 -11.35 -37.46
CA GLU A 324 -17.85 -11.51 -37.55
C GLU A 324 -18.25 -13.00 -37.51
N GLU A 325 -19.30 -13.33 -36.76
CA GLU A 325 -20.39 -14.08 -37.36
C GLU A 325 -21.70 -13.85 -36.59
N LYS A 326 -22.67 -13.29 -37.33
CA LYS A 326 -24.07 -13.33 -36.97
C LYS A 326 -24.55 -14.78 -37.08
N THR A 327 -25.25 -15.27 -36.07
CA THR A 327 -26.58 -15.90 -36.21
C THR A 327 -27.10 -16.22 -34.80
N GLY A 328 -28.35 -15.87 -34.53
CA GLY A 328 -28.94 -16.01 -33.20
C GLY A 328 -29.35 -17.44 -32.88
N THR A 329 -29.72 -17.66 -31.61
CA THR A 329 -31.04 -18.19 -31.20
C THR A 329 -31.19 -17.96 -29.69
N SER A 330 -32.42 -17.62 -29.32
CA SER A 330 -32.98 -17.44 -27.97
C SER A 330 -32.69 -18.61 -27.02
N SER A 331 -32.41 -18.30 -25.75
CA SER A 331 -32.91 -19.08 -24.61
C SER A 331 -32.92 -18.24 -23.33
N GLU A 332 -34.13 -18.04 -22.80
CA GLU A 332 -34.40 -17.54 -21.46
C GLU A 332 -33.82 -18.51 -20.42
N GLU A 333 -33.02 -18.02 -19.48
CA GLU A 333 -32.82 -18.70 -18.20
C GLU A 333 -32.78 -17.70 -17.05
N LYS A 334 -33.35 -18.17 -15.94
CA LYS A 334 -33.97 -17.43 -14.86
C LYS A 334 -32.96 -16.86 -13.88
N ASP A 335 -33.28 -15.68 -13.36
CA ASP A 335 -32.69 -15.10 -12.16
C ASP A 335 -32.78 -16.08 -10.98
N ALA A 336 -31.62 -16.43 -10.43
CA ALA A 336 -31.51 -17.02 -9.10
C ALA A 336 -30.82 -16.00 -8.19
N ASP A 337 -31.62 -15.33 -7.37
CA ASP A 337 -31.17 -14.57 -6.22
C ASP A 337 -30.38 -15.50 -5.28
N VAL A 338 -29.08 -15.22 -5.12
CA VAL A 338 -28.29 -15.77 -4.01
C VAL A 338 -28.02 -14.63 -3.04
N GLU A 339 -28.84 -14.64 -1.99
CA GLU A 339 -28.72 -13.80 -0.81
C GLU A 339 -27.54 -14.30 0.04
N GLU A 340 -26.33 -13.77 -0.20
CA GLU A 340 -25.20 -14.05 0.71
C GLU A 340 -25.16 -12.99 1.83
N THR A 341 -25.74 -13.40 2.95
CA THR A 341 -25.78 -12.68 4.23
C THR A 341 -24.42 -12.71 4.91
N ALA A 342 -23.56 -11.74 4.62
CA ALA A 342 -22.37 -11.46 5.43
C ALA A 342 -22.70 -10.38 6.48
N THR A 343 -23.36 -10.80 7.56
CA THR A 343 -23.54 -10.00 8.77
C THR A 343 -22.18 -9.82 9.45
N LEU A 344 -21.65 -8.59 9.48
CA LEU A 344 -20.56 -8.22 10.39
C LEU A 344 -20.90 -6.89 11.10
N PRO A 345 -20.56 -6.79 12.39
CA PRO A 345 -21.22 -5.89 13.32
C PRO A 345 -20.88 -4.43 13.05
N SER A 346 -21.91 -3.58 13.03
CA SER A 346 -21.74 -2.14 13.19
C SER A 346 -21.21 -1.87 14.59
N SER A 347 -20.05 -1.24 14.70
CA SER A 347 -19.70 -0.52 15.92
C SER A 347 -19.14 0.85 15.56
N SER A 348 -19.79 1.81 16.20
CA SER A 348 -19.74 3.25 16.05
C SER A 348 -18.45 3.88 16.54
N LYS A 349 -18.08 4.99 15.89
CA LYS A 349 -17.42 6.18 16.45
C LYS A 349 -16.37 5.92 17.54
N ALA A 350 -15.12 5.74 17.12
CA ALA A 350 -13.98 6.21 17.88
C ALA A 350 -13.14 7.12 16.97
N LYS A 351 -13.21 8.44 17.23
CA LYS A 351 -12.16 9.39 16.81
C LYS A 351 -10.96 9.13 17.69
N GLY A 352 -10.18 8.11 17.36
CA GLY A 352 -8.84 7.88 17.87
C GLY A 352 -7.90 7.93 16.68
N LEU A 353 -6.84 8.74 16.78
CA LEU A 353 -5.75 8.80 15.82
C LEU A 353 -5.28 7.35 15.56
N LEU A 354 -5.61 6.80 14.39
CA LEU A 354 -5.27 5.41 14.09
C LEU A 354 -3.75 5.30 13.99
N MET A 355 -3.18 4.42 14.81
CA MET A 355 -1.77 4.06 14.83
C MET A 355 -1.26 3.82 13.42
N THR A 356 -0.18 4.49 13.09
CA THR A 356 0.36 4.57 11.74
C THR A 356 1.73 3.92 11.72
N PHE A 357 1.86 2.91 10.87
CA PHE A 357 3.12 2.29 10.49
C PHE A 357 3.97 3.25 9.66
N ALA A 358 5.28 3.26 9.89
CA ALA A 358 6.20 3.81 8.91
C ALA A 358 6.30 2.86 7.70
N VAL A 359 6.49 1.57 7.96
CA VAL A 359 6.74 0.55 6.94
C VAL A 359 5.75 -0.57 6.93
#